data_AF-H1VCR8-F1
#
_entry.id   AF-H1VCR8-F1
#
_cell.length_a   1.000
_cell.length_b   1.000
_cell.length_c   1.000
_cell.angle_alpha   90.00
_cell.angle_beta   90.00
_cell.angle_gamma   90.00
#
_symmetry.space_group_name_H-M   'P 1'
#
loop_
_entity.id
_entity.type
_entity.pdbx_description
1 polymer ?
#
loop_
_entity_poly.entity_id
_entity_poly.type
_entity_poly.pdbx_seq_one_letter_code
_entity_poly.pdbx_strand_id
1 'polypeptide(L)'
;MAHGIGAIKAAGLSPFASEFTSEGYAAVTFDYVGFGESEGTPRNVLDVRRQLQDFRDVVRWAREPEQGGWVDAARLVAWGSSFGGRHTT
;
A
#
# COMPACT_ATOMS: atom_id res chain seq x y z
N MET A 1 -0.68 2.86 1.62
CA MET A 1 0.52 2.95 2.46
C MET A 1 1.42 1.77 2.17
N ALA A 2 2.58 2.02 1.55
CA ALA A 2 3.56 0.99 1.26
C ALA A 2 4.71 0.99 2.27
N HIS A 3 5.24 -0.20 2.59
CA HIS A 3 6.45 -0.29 3.40
C HIS A 3 7.73 -0.16 2.55
N GLY A 4 8.85 0.01 3.22
CA GLY A 4 10.19 0.05 2.66
C GLY A 4 10.71 -1.31 2.19
N ILE A 5 11.98 -1.29 1.80
CA ILE A 5 12.67 -2.40 1.14
C ILE A 5 12.58 -3.69 1.97
N GLY A 6 12.00 -4.73 1.38
CA GLY A 6 11.89 -6.07 1.97
C GLY A 6 10.94 -6.20 3.16
N ALA A 7 10.25 -5.12 3.56
CA ALA A 7 9.36 -5.12 4.70
C ALA A 7 7.90 -5.45 4.32
N ILE A 8 7.12 -5.85 5.32
CA ILE A 8 5.70 -6.24 5.21
C ILE A 8 4.84 -5.27 6.02
N LYS A 9 3.56 -5.14 5.71
CA LYS A 9 2.61 -4.24 6.40
C LYS A 9 2.60 -4.43 7.92
N ALA A 10 2.76 -5.66 8.40
CA ALA A 10 2.80 -5.99 9.82
C ALA A 10 4.07 -5.46 10.53
N ALA A 11 5.12 -5.09 9.79
CA ALA A 11 6.37 -4.58 10.33
C ALA A 11 6.29 -3.08 10.71
N GLY A 12 5.21 -2.67 11.39
CA GLY A 12 5.10 -1.34 11.99
C GLY A 12 4.38 -0.27 11.18
N LEU A 13 3.58 -0.62 10.15
CA LEU A 13 2.70 0.37 9.50
C LEU A 13 1.44 0.69 10.31
N SER A 14 1.03 -0.22 11.21
CA SER A 14 -0.22 -0.08 11.98
C SER A 14 -0.35 1.26 12.73
N PRO A 15 0.66 1.75 13.48
CA PRO A 15 0.55 3.05 14.17
C PRO A 15 0.31 4.23 13.22
N PHE A 16 0.94 4.23 12.04
CA PHE A 16 0.72 5.29 11.05
C PHE A 16 -0.69 5.20 10.46
N ALA A 17 -1.17 4.01 10.11
CA ALA A 17 -2.51 3.82 9.59
C ALA A 17 -3.57 4.27 10.61
N SER A 18 -3.36 3.94 11.90
CA SER A 18 -4.24 4.36 12.99
C SER A 18 -4.33 5.88 13.10
N GLU A 19 -3.20 6.59 13.00
CA GLU A 19 -3.17 8.06 13.04
C GLU A 19 -3.92 8.69 11.85
N PHE A 20 -3.75 8.15 10.64
CA PHE A 20 -4.54 8.60 9.49
C PHE A 20 -6.04 8.36 9.72
N THR A 21 -6.41 7.20 10.27
CA THR A 21 -7.82 6.90 10.54
C THR A 21 -8.44 7.75 11.64
N SER A 22 -7.68 8.16 12.67
CA SER A 22 -8.18 9.08 13.70
C SER A 22 -8.46 10.47 13.15
N GLU A 23 -7.75 10.88 12.10
CA GLU A 23 -7.97 12.13 11.37
C GLU A 23 -9.02 12.02 10.25
N GLY A 24 -9.77 10.91 10.19
CA GLY A 24 -10.89 10.73 9.26
C GLY A 24 -10.52 10.23 7.87
N TYR A 25 -9.28 9.75 7.66
CA TYR A 25 -8.90 9.09 6.41
C TYR A 25 -9.25 7.61 6.43
N ALA A 26 -9.64 7.07 5.28
CA ALA A 26 -9.50 5.63 5.05
C ALA A 26 -8.01 5.31 4.78
N ALA A 27 -7.42 4.40 5.56
CA ALA A 27 -6.02 4.00 5.42
C ALA A 27 -5.89 2.55 4.94
N VAL A 28 -5.19 2.36 3.83
CA VAL A 28 -4.93 1.04 3.23
C VAL A 28 -3.44 0.71 3.37
N THR A 29 -3.12 -0.39 4.03
CA THR A 29 -1.76 -0.97 4.05
C THR A 29 -1.77 -2.28 3.28
N PHE A 30 -0.66 -2.64 2.63
CA PHE A 30 -0.57 -3.85 1.82
C PHE A 30 0.84 -4.44 1.82
N ASP A 31 0.93 -5.73 1.49
CA ASP A 31 2.20 -6.40 1.19
C ASP A 31 2.38 -6.46 -0.33
N TYR A 32 3.61 -6.20 -0.81
CA TYR A 32 3.94 -6.44 -2.21
C TYR A 32 3.76 -7.90 -2.60
N VAL A 33 3.46 -8.18 -3.87
CA VAL A 33 3.31 -9.57 -4.36
C VAL A 33 4.60 -10.34 -4.08
N GLY A 34 4.47 -11.53 -3.50
CA GLY A 34 5.60 -12.35 -3.05
C GLY A 34 6.15 -12.02 -1.65
N PHE A 35 5.62 -11.00 -0.97
CA PHE A 35 5.98 -10.62 0.40
C PHE A 35 4.82 -10.84 1.37
N GLY A 36 5.14 -11.01 2.66
CA GLY A 36 4.15 -11.06 3.74
C GLY A 36 3.02 -12.04 3.48
N GLU A 37 1.79 -11.55 3.57
CA GLU A 37 0.59 -12.36 3.32
C GLU A 37 0.12 -12.32 1.87
N SER A 38 0.65 -11.41 1.04
CA SER A 38 0.33 -11.38 -0.39
C SER A 38 0.89 -12.63 -1.07
N GLU A 39 0.09 -13.24 -1.95
CA GLU A 39 0.49 -14.39 -2.75
C GLU A 39 1.64 -14.05 -3.72
N GLY A 40 2.18 -15.06 -4.41
CA GLY A 40 3.18 -14.87 -5.47
C GLY A 40 4.46 -15.66 -5.24
N THR A 41 5.12 -16.03 -6.34
CA THR A 41 6.41 -16.73 -6.36
C THR A 41 7.35 -16.12 -7.43
N PRO A 42 8.68 -16.15 -7.22
CA PRO A 42 9.40 -16.55 -6.00
C PRO A 42 9.12 -15.61 -4.80
N ARG A 43 9.26 -16.13 -3.57
CA ARG A 43 9.04 -15.36 -2.32
C ARG A 43 10.19 -14.39 -2.04
N ASN A 44 9.86 -13.25 -1.46
CA ASN A 44 10.81 -12.26 -0.93
C ASN A 44 11.84 -11.74 -1.97
N VAL A 45 11.43 -11.65 -3.23
CA VAL A 45 12.29 -11.10 -4.31
C VAL A 45 11.96 -9.64 -4.56
N LEU A 46 12.95 -8.78 -4.38
CA LEU A 46 12.83 -7.36 -4.67
C LEU A 46 12.89 -7.12 -6.19
N ASP A 47 11.77 -6.74 -6.77
CA ASP A 47 11.67 -6.25 -8.16
C ASP A 47 10.93 -4.92 -8.17
N VAL A 48 11.66 -3.83 -8.40
CA VAL A 48 11.13 -2.46 -8.34
C VAL A 48 10.02 -2.23 -9.36
N ARG A 49 10.10 -2.83 -10.55
CA ARG A 49 9.06 -2.64 -11.58
C ARG A 49 7.76 -3.32 -11.17
N ARG A 50 7.86 -4.51 -10.59
CA ARG A 50 6.70 -5.23 -10.03
C ARG A 50 6.11 -4.48 -8.83
N GLN A 51 6.94 -4.01 -7.90
CA GLN A 51 6.46 -3.25 -6.75
C GLN A 51 5.76 -1.93 -7.14
N LEU A 52 6.24 -1.24 -8.18
CA LEU A 52 5.54 -0.09 -8.75
C LEU A 52 4.19 -0.48 -9.36
N GLN A 53 4.11 -1.65 -10.01
CA GLN A 53 2.86 -2.16 -10.55
C GLN A 53 1.87 -2.52 -9.43
N ASP A 54 2.31 -3.26 -8.42
CA ASP A 54 1.50 -3.62 -7.25
C ASP A 54 0.95 -2.36 -6.56
N PHE A 55 1.77 -1.31 -6.41
CA PHE A 55 1.32 -0.04 -5.85
C PHE A 55 0.21 0.60 -6.70
N ARG A 56 0.38 0.63 -8.03
CA ARG A 56 -0.64 1.15 -8.96
C ARG A 56 -1.90 0.31 -8.93
N ASP A 57 -1.78 -1.01 -8.73
CA ASP A 57 -2.92 -1.91 -8.62
C ASP A 57 -3.74 -1.64 -7.36
N VAL A 58 -3.09 -1.36 -6.23
CA VAL A 58 -3.78 -0.93 -5.00
C VAL A 58 -4.46 0.44 -5.19
N VAL A 59 -3.81 1.38 -5.88
CA VAL A 59 -4.43 2.69 -6.19
C VAL A 59 -5.64 2.52 -7.12
N ARG A 60 -5.55 1.63 -8.11
CA ARG A 60 -6.67 1.31 -9.00
C ARG A 60 -7.81 0.68 -8.22
N TRP A 61 -7.53 -0.31 -7.38
CA TRP A 61 -8.51 -0.94 -6.50
C TRP A 61 -9.22 0.07 -5.60
N ALA A 62 -8.48 1.02 -5.00
CA ALA A 62 -9.07 2.08 -4.18
C ALA A 62 -9.99 3.05 -4.96
N ARG A 63 -9.92 3.07 -6.29
CA ARG A 63 -10.79 3.87 -7.17
C ARG A 63 -11.99 3.09 -7.69
N GLU A 64 -12.08 1.79 -7.43
CA GLU A 64 -13.20 0.96 -7.89
C GLU A 64 -14.52 1.41 -7.23
N PRO A 65 -15.65 1.44 -7.97
CA PRO A 65 -16.94 1.87 -7.44
C PRO A 65 -17.37 1.17 -6.15
N GLU A 66 -16.96 -0.09 -5.97
CA GLU A 66 -17.21 -0.92 -4.79
C GLU A 66 -16.64 -0.29 -3.51
N GLN A 67 -15.55 0.47 -3.62
CA GLN A 67 -14.96 1.18 -2.48
C GLN A 67 -15.60 2.56 -2.25
N GLY A 68 -16.40 3.04 -3.21
CA GLY A 68 -17.01 4.38 -3.18
C GLY A 68 -17.95 4.66 -2.00
N GLY A 69 -18.39 3.62 -1.28
CA GLY A 69 -19.17 3.77 -0.05
C GLY A 69 -18.38 4.31 1.15
N TRP A 70 -17.05 4.22 1.10
CA TRP A 70 -16.17 4.61 2.22
C TRP A 70 -14.86 5.27 1.76
N VAL A 71 -14.60 5.38 0.44
CA VAL A 71 -13.47 6.09 -0.17
C VAL A 71 -13.96 7.10 -1.20
N ASP A 72 -13.47 8.34 -1.13
CA ASP A 72 -13.58 9.30 -2.23
C ASP A 72 -12.43 9.11 -3.22
N ALA A 73 -12.74 8.53 -4.39
CA ALA A 73 -11.75 8.26 -5.44
C ALA A 73 -11.06 9.52 -6.00
N ALA A 74 -11.63 10.71 -5.82
CA ALA A 74 -11.01 11.98 -6.21
C ALA A 74 -9.96 12.46 -5.18
N ARG A 75 -9.94 11.89 -3.97
CA ARG A 75 -9.12 12.36 -2.83
C ARG A 75 -8.20 11.26 -2.30
N LEU A 76 -7.32 10.76 -3.15
CA LEU A 76 -6.33 9.75 -2.77
C LEU A 76 -4.96 10.36 -2.48
N VAL A 77 -4.34 9.90 -1.39
CA VAL A 77 -2.97 10.24 -1.01
C VAL A 77 -2.09 9.00 -1.08
N ALA A 78 -0.98 9.09 -1.82
CA ALA A 78 0.05 8.07 -1.82
C ALA A 78 1.00 8.28 -0.64
N TRP A 79 1.26 7.22 0.13
CA TRP A 79 2.17 7.27 1.29
C TRP A 79 3.06 6.02 1.29
N GLY A 80 4.34 6.21 1.63
CA GLY A 80 5.31 5.13 1.75
C GLY A 80 6.42 5.47 2.73
N SER A 81 6.89 4.46 3.47
CA SER A 81 8.05 4.58 4.35
C SER A 81 9.35 4.19 3.63
N SER A 82 10.44 4.91 3.89
CA SER A 82 11.77 4.58 3.35
C SER A 82 11.72 4.36 1.82
N PHE A 83 12.20 3.22 1.31
CA PHE A 83 12.15 2.86 -0.12
C PHE A 83 10.73 2.87 -0.69
N GLY A 84 9.71 2.56 0.10
CA GLY A 84 8.31 2.62 -0.31
C GLY A 84 7.88 4.04 -0.68
N GLY A 85 8.54 5.08 -0.15
CA GLY A 85 8.33 6.47 -0.55
C GLY A 85 8.79 6.79 -1.98
N ARG A 86 9.62 5.95 -2.60
CA ARG A 86 9.91 6.08 -4.05
C ARG A 86 8.80 5.52 -4.93
N HIS A 87 7.87 4.74 -4.38
CA HIS A 87 6.73 4.19 -5.12
C HIS A 87 5.51 5.12 -5.12
N THR A 88 5.56 6.22 -4.36
CA THR A 88 4.46 7.19 -4.23
C THR A 88 4.53 8.34 -5.22
N THR A 89 5.46 8.31 -6.19
CA THR A 89 5.68 9.37 -7.20
C THR A 89 5.02 9.04 -8.53
#